data_AF-A0AAV2T4P2-F1
#
_entry.id   AF-A0AAV2T4P2-F1
#
_cell.length_a   1.000
_cell.length_b   1.000
_cell.length_c   1.000
_cell.angle_alpha   90.00
_cell.angle_beta   90.00
_cell.angle_gamma   90.00
#
_symmetry.space_group_name_H-M   'P 1'
#
loop_
_entity.id
_entity.type
_entity.pdbx_description
1 polymer ?
#
loop_
_entity_poly.entity_id
_entity_poly.type
_entity_poly.pdbx_seq_one_letter_code
_entity_poly.pdbx_strand_id
1 'polypeptide(L)'
;MAFTLSIFVLSLDILQMDSVQLGEDFIECTRLGIIHSPSGRFLTVEVFNSEINIAGTSFRRRQIWTLFMERGRPDTVYLQSNLGRFLSADKNGKVSGSATSPGLDERFVLEFSPQATGTWAFRSQAYGFYLTGSDKQVSCFSKTPVWWAVRLAVHPQVHLRHQFRDRYLRLLPDGSELRADLPYPWGSEALIWLEQVPMDGSGHGPMSAAAVARLGRVALRCENGQYLKPDGSMSGKLDDSVLFAFELRPGFPTTYVFRDSTGACLTTIGPGTTRVKPTTMTPGKEEFFLIERAALQVGVMASNNKYASVKQGVEISANQQSLDETGIFQLEYVGGKGFNSSTAIVPGLALPQSPGGDAAIELTTNGSYSSATNGMAPGIYCLVTGHWRLRSRSGKLWRMAPSSPVQSTASDGDKDSLFEILTLSDQNSGADQGRVVLRTNTPDGGQSLSARKLGAISSSDHTVSETEPPAPGDVFRLKLINRPSLAFLSMLTNGFISAGRQNTLDCSSVSFERFDLRLTQNDTYQLFARGKGGNYFLWKADSDGLIHLEPTQSIPEDDPENAPTPEPSTEFQLYFLGQYRTLIRVANSHGLCLVKAGPKGEIKYEQAADIQVNCIWEF
;
A
#
# COMPACT_ATOMS: atom_id res chain seq x y z
N MET A 1 -42.00 -9.75 -1.94
CA MET A 1 -41.22 -8.63 -1.38
C MET A 1 -39.78 -8.85 -1.76
N ALA A 2 -39.35 -8.20 -2.84
CA ALA A 2 -38.08 -8.41 -3.49
C ALA A 2 -37.03 -7.44 -2.92
N PHE A 3 -35.84 -7.96 -2.64
CA PHE A 3 -34.65 -7.19 -2.29
C PHE A 3 -34.00 -6.65 -3.56
N THR A 4 -33.84 -5.33 -3.64
CA THR A 4 -33.20 -4.64 -4.75
C THR A 4 -31.67 -4.66 -4.55
N LEU A 5 -30.97 -5.35 -5.44
CA LEU A 5 -29.51 -5.33 -5.58
C LEU A 5 -29.15 -4.16 -6.51
N SER A 6 -28.50 -3.11 -6.00
CA SER A 6 -28.03 -2.00 -6.84
C SER A 6 -26.70 -2.38 -7.49
N ILE A 7 -26.79 -2.77 -8.76
CA ILE A 7 -25.70 -2.98 -9.71
C ILE A 7 -25.30 -1.61 -10.29
N PHE A 8 -24.04 -1.20 -10.16
CA PHE A 8 -23.46 -0.16 -11.00
C PHE A 8 -22.80 -0.82 -12.20
N VAL A 9 -23.49 -0.78 -13.34
CA VAL A 9 -22.94 -1.03 -14.68
C VAL A 9 -22.84 0.33 -15.36
N LEU A 10 -21.63 0.71 -15.81
CA LEU A 10 -21.48 1.65 -16.90
C LEU A 10 -20.78 0.93 -18.05
N SER A 11 -21.50 0.95 -19.16
CA SER A 11 -21.34 0.17 -20.39
C SER A 11 -20.24 0.73 -21.28
N LEU A 12 -19.47 -0.16 -21.91
CA LEU A 12 -19.16 -0.04 -23.33
C LEU A 12 -18.83 -1.43 -23.90
N ASP A 13 -19.83 -2.09 -24.49
CA ASP A 13 -19.67 -3.30 -25.32
C ASP A 13 -19.88 -2.90 -26.78
N ILE A 14 -18.86 -3.07 -27.64
CA ILE A 14 -19.04 -3.38 -29.08
C ILE A 14 -17.90 -4.31 -29.55
N LEU A 15 -18.30 -5.58 -29.78
CA LEU A 15 -17.82 -6.60 -30.74
C LEU A 15 -16.46 -7.33 -30.58
N GLN A 16 -16.60 -8.59 -30.13
CA GLN A 16 -16.11 -9.84 -30.74
C GLN A 16 -14.81 -10.51 -30.20
N MET A 17 -15.00 -11.80 -29.86
CA MET A 17 -14.09 -12.87 -29.39
C MET A 17 -13.93 -13.02 -27.87
N ASP A 18 -14.13 -14.26 -27.40
CA ASP A 18 -14.01 -14.75 -26.02
C ASP A 18 -12.65 -14.36 -25.39
N SER A 19 -12.58 -13.15 -24.87
CA SER A 19 -11.42 -12.65 -24.14
C SER A 19 -11.57 -13.04 -22.68
N VAL A 20 -10.54 -13.70 -22.14
CA VAL A 20 -10.42 -13.99 -20.71
C VAL A 20 -10.46 -12.65 -19.96
N GLN A 21 -11.57 -12.35 -19.29
CA GLN A 21 -11.66 -11.18 -18.43
C GLN A 21 -10.91 -11.49 -17.12
N LEU A 22 -9.62 -11.20 -17.09
CA LEU A 22 -8.87 -11.09 -15.84
C LEU A 22 -9.40 -9.85 -15.09
N GLY A 23 -9.92 -10.02 -13.88
CA GLY A 23 -10.46 -8.91 -13.11
C GLY A 23 -9.37 -7.94 -12.65
N GLU A 24 -9.56 -6.63 -12.84
CA GLU A 24 -8.71 -5.56 -12.29
C GLU A 24 -9.03 -5.24 -10.82
N ASP A 25 -9.54 -6.20 -10.06
CA ASP A 25 -10.00 -5.93 -8.70
C ASP A 25 -8.93 -6.32 -7.66
N PHE A 26 -8.56 -5.34 -6.83
CA PHE A 26 -7.71 -5.42 -5.64
C PHE A 26 -6.61 -6.53 -5.66
N ILE A 27 -5.52 -6.25 -6.38
CA ILE A 27 -4.40 -7.16 -6.68
C ILE A 27 -3.35 -7.18 -5.54
N GLU A 28 -3.58 -6.50 -4.41
CA GLU A 28 -2.50 -6.36 -3.43
C GLU A 28 -2.06 -7.67 -2.81
N CYS A 29 -2.98 -8.53 -2.37
CA CYS A 29 -2.64 -9.82 -1.78
C CYS A 29 -2.54 -10.98 -2.78
N THR A 30 -2.13 -10.67 -4.01
CA THR A 30 -1.83 -11.66 -5.06
C THR A 30 -0.38 -11.64 -5.53
N ARG A 31 0.44 -10.67 -5.07
CA ARG A 31 1.87 -10.61 -5.35
C ARG A 31 2.66 -11.42 -4.32
N LEU A 32 3.46 -12.36 -4.79
CA LEU A 32 4.11 -13.35 -3.94
C LEU A 32 5.43 -13.88 -4.49
N GLY A 33 6.27 -14.37 -3.58
CA GLY A 33 7.48 -15.14 -3.85
C GLY A 33 7.24 -16.60 -3.51
N ILE A 34 7.68 -17.50 -4.40
CA ILE A 34 7.45 -18.94 -4.26
C ILE A 34 8.78 -19.59 -3.89
N ILE A 35 8.87 -20.19 -2.71
CA ILE A 35 10.11 -20.77 -2.17
C ILE A 35 10.08 -22.28 -2.31
N HIS A 36 11.11 -22.80 -2.96
CA HIS A 36 11.36 -24.22 -3.10
C HIS A 36 11.82 -24.86 -1.79
N SER A 37 11.25 -26.01 -1.46
CA SER A 37 11.71 -26.86 -0.37
C SER A 37 12.39 -28.10 -0.95
N PRO A 38 13.61 -28.48 -0.51
CA PRO A 38 14.32 -27.98 0.67
C PRO A 38 15.32 -26.84 0.41
N SER A 39 15.48 -26.37 -0.84
CA SER A 39 16.60 -25.47 -1.17
C SER A 39 16.48 -24.07 -0.55
N GLY A 40 15.30 -23.64 -0.11
CA GLY A 40 15.06 -22.30 0.41
C GLY A 40 15.18 -21.19 -0.64
N ARG A 41 15.23 -21.56 -1.93
CA ARG A 41 15.42 -20.63 -3.05
C ARG A 41 14.09 -20.28 -3.71
N PHE A 42 14.04 -19.11 -4.32
CA PHE A 42 12.86 -18.57 -4.98
C PHE A 42 12.74 -19.03 -6.43
N LEU A 43 11.51 -19.36 -6.83
CA LEU A 43 11.10 -19.45 -8.22
C LEU A 43 11.38 -18.10 -8.90
N THR A 44 12.21 -18.13 -9.93
CA THR A 44 12.75 -16.95 -10.60
C THR A 44 12.50 -17.05 -12.09
N VAL A 45 12.11 -15.94 -12.71
CA VAL A 45 12.18 -15.79 -14.16
C VAL A 45 13.45 -15.04 -14.54
N GLU A 46 14.22 -15.58 -15.48
CA GLU A 46 15.35 -14.86 -16.05
C GLU A 46 14.89 -13.84 -17.09
N VAL A 47 15.59 -12.71 -17.12
CA VAL A 47 15.30 -11.63 -18.08
C VAL A 47 15.61 -12.11 -19.51
N PHE A 48 16.66 -12.92 -19.67
CA PHE A 48 17.05 -13.50 -20.95
C PHE A 48 16.34 -14.84 -21.14
N ASN A 49 15.75 -15.04 -22.33
CA ASN A 49 15.00 -16.23 -22.74
C ASN A 49 13.75 -16.58 -21.91
N SER A 50 13.43 -15.81 -20.87
CA SER A 50 12.29 -16.06 -19.98
C SER A 50 12.30 -17.48 -19.39
N GLU A 51 13.50 -17.99 -19.12
CA GLU A 51 13.69 -19.28 -18.48
C GLU A 51 13.30 -19.21 -17.01
N ILE A 52 12.64 -20.25 -16.51
CA ILE A 52 12.18 -20.35 -15.13
C ILE A 52 13.10 -21.30 -14.37
N ASN A 53 13.61 -20.86 -13.22
CA ASN A 53 14.53 -21.62 -12.39
C ASN A 53 14.26 -21.42 -10.90
N ILE A 54 15.00 -22.14 -10.04
CA ILE A 54 14.99 -21.99 -8.58
C ILE A 54 16.38 -21.62 -8.03
N ALA A 55 17.06 -20.67 -8.69
CA ALA A 55 18.39 -20.22 -8.31
C ALA A 55 18.38 -18.99 -7.39
N GLY A 56 17.27 -18.26 -7.30
CA GLY A 56 17.18 -17.00 -6.53
C GLY A 56 17.36 -17.20 -5.03
N THR A 57 18.36 -16.56 -4.43
CA THR A 57 18.64 -16.62 -2.98
C THR A 57 18.09 -15.43 -2.20
N SER A 58 17.56 -14.43 -2.89
CA SER A 58 16.97 -13.23 -2.27
C SER A 58 15.63 -12.92 -2.92
N PHE A 59 14.71 -12.38 -2.12
CA PHE A 59 13.40 -12.01 -2.62
C PHE A 59 13.46 -10.59 -3.17
N ARG A 60 13.62 -10.48 -4.50
CA ARG A 60 13.69 -9.22 -5.25
C ARG A 60 12.70 -9.26 -6.41
N ARG A 61 12.71 -8.22 -7.25
CA ARG A 61 11.78 -8.06 -8.38
C ARG A 61 11.61 -9.30 -9.27
N ARG A 62 12.69 -10.05 -9.59
CA ARG A 62 12.63 -11.24 -10.47
C ARG A 62 11.97 -12.47 -9.84
N GLN A 63 11.76 -12.43 -8.53
CA GLN A 63 11.15 -13.49 -7.74
C GLN A 63 9.67 -13.20 -7.42
N ILE A 64 9.15 -12.05 -7.87
CA ILE A 64 7.75 -11.66 -7.67
C ILE A 64 6.90 -12.26 -8.78
N TRP A 65 5.87 -12.99 -8.36
CA TRP A 65 4.80 -13.54 -9.18
C TRP A 65 3.47 -12.93 -8.74
N THR A 66 2.64 -12.52 -9.69
CA THR A 66 1.31 -11.93 -9.45
C THR A 66 0.26 -12.96 -9.83
N LEU A 67 -0.64 -13.31 -8.90
CA LEU A 67 -1.78 -14.16 -9.18
C LEU A 67 -2.92 -13.33 -9.80
N PHE A 68 -3.45 -13.83 -10.91
CA PHE A 68 -4.72 -13.37 -11.49
C PHE A 68 -5.75 -14.48 -11.40
N MET A 69 -6.99 -14.14 -11.12
CA MET A 69 -8.11 -15.09 -11.05
C MET A 69 -9.01 -14.95 -12.27
N GLU A 70 -9.45 -16.08 -12.84
CA GLU A 70 -10.36 -16.08 -13.99
C GLU A 70 -11.78 -15.72 -13.55
N ARG A 71 -12.37 -14.64 -14.09
CA ARG A 71 -13.78 -14.32 -13.83
C ARG A 71 -14.68 -15.45 -14.32
N GLY A 72 -15.62 -15.89 -13.48
CA GLY A 72 -16.52 -17.01 -13.78
C GLY A 72 -15.90 -18.40 -13.57
N ARG A 73 -14.62 -18.50 -13.22
CA ARG A 73 -13.95 -19.75 -12.81
C ARG A 73 -13.10 -19.52 -11.56
N PRO A 74 -13.72 -19.50 -10.36
CA PRO A 74 -13.05 -19.08 -9.14
C PRO A 74 -11.86 -19.96 -8.75
N ASP A 75 -11.81 -21.23 -9.16
CA ASP A 75 -10.69 -22.12 -8.81
C ASP A 75 -9.45 -21.98 -9.71
N THR A 76 -9.56 -21.19 -10.78
CA THR A 76 -8.50 -21.03 -11.79
C THR A 76 -7.70 -19.77 -11.54
N VAL A 77 -6.38 -19.94 -11.43
CA VAL A 77 -5.42 -18.85 -11.30
C VAL A 77 -4.37 -18.87 -12.42
N TYR A 78 -3.82 -17.71 -12.69
CA TYR A 78 -2.68 -17.48 -13.57
C TYR A 78 -1.55 -16.83 -12.78
N LEU A 79 -0.31 -17.24 -13.02
CA LEU A 79 0.86 -16.64 -12.39
C LEU A 79 1.59 -15.77 -13.42
N GLN A 80 1.60 -14.46 -13.26
CA GLN A 80 2.36 -13.54 -14.10
C GLN A 80 3.64 -13.11 -13.39
N SER A 81 4.77 -13.24 -14.08
CA SER A 81 6.05 -12.72 -13.63
C SER A 81 6.12 -11.19 -13.67
N ASN A 82 7.15 -10.63 -13.05
CA ASN A 82 7.48 -9.21 -13.11
C ASN A 82 7.82 -8.67 -14.52
N LEU A 83 7.95 -9.56 -15.53
CA LEU A 83 8.16 -9.23 -16.94
C LEU A 83 6.84 -9.17 -17.73
N GLY A 84 5.69 -9.31 -17.06
CA GLY A 84 4.38 -9.38 -17.71
C GLY A 84 4.10 -10.71 -18.42
N ARG A 85 4.94 -11.73 -18.18
CA ARG A 85 4.80 -13.06 -18.81
C ARG A 85 4.21 -14.09 -17.87
N PHE A 86 3.37 -14.97 -18.39
CA PHE A 86 2.70 -16.01 -17.62
C PHE A 86 3.55 -17.28 -17.49
N LEU A 87 3.45 -17.93 -16.32
CA LEU A 87 3.93 -19.28 -16.09
C LEU A 87 3.07 -20.25 -16.91
N SER A 88 3.71 -21.09 -17.71
CA SER A 88 3.06 -22.12 -18.53
C SER A 88 3.59 -23.50 -18.16
N ALA A 89 2.74 -24.52 -18.25
CA ALA A 89 3.11 -25.93 -18.13
C ALA A 89 2.46 -26.73 -19.26
N ASP A 90 3.27 -27.35 -20.12
CA ASP A 90 2.75 -28.15 -21.24
C ASP A 90 2.40 -29.59 -20.83
N LYS A 91 1.83 -30.36 -21.76
CA LYS A 91 1.44 -31.77 -21.55
C LYS A 91 2.58 -32.72 -21.15
N ASN A 92 3.83 -32.34 -21.43
CA ASN A 92 5.03 -33.10 -21.06
C ASN A 92 5.64 -32.61 -19.74
N GLY A 93 5.00 -31.65 -19.07
CA GLY A 93 5.47 -31.03 -17.85
C GLY A 93 6.63 -30.06 -18.03
N LYS A 94 6.90 -29.61 -19.26
CA LYS A 94 7.89 -28.56 -19.51
C LYS A 94 7.30 -27.22 -19.09
N VAL A 95 8.07 -26.47 -18.31
CA VAL A 95 7.68 -25.15 -17.81
C VAL A 95 8.31 -24.06 -18.68
N SER A 96 7.56 -22.99 -18.95
CA SER A 96 8.08 -21.80 -19.65
C SER A 96 7.49 -20.52 -19.08
N GLY A 97 8.19 -19.39 -19.31
CA GLY A 97 7.75 -18.05 -18.89
C GLY A 97 7.62 -17.09 -20.05
N SER A 98 7.35 -17.56 -21.27
CA SER A 98 7.36 -16.72 -22.49
C SER A 98 5.99 -16.18 -22.88
N ALA A 99 4.90 -16.79 -22.38
CA ALA A 99 3.54 -16.44 -22.74
C ALA A 99 3.17 -15.00 -22.35
N THR A 100 2.67 -14.20 -23.29
CA THR A 100 2.18 -12.83 -23.05
C THR A 100 0.69 -12.77 -22.69
N SER A 101 -0.03 -13.86 -22.91
CA SER A 101 -1.48 -13.93 -22.72
C SER A 101 -1.86 -15.23 -22.04
N PRO A 102 -2.94 -15.23 -21.24
CA PRO A 102 -3.44 -16.43 -20.58
C PRO A 102 -4.00 -17.43 -21.61
N GLY A 103 -3.61 -18.69 -21.51
CA GLY A 103 -4.08 -19.79 -22.34
C GLY A 103 -4.43 -21.04 -21.52
N LEU A 104 -4.44 -22.19 -22.17
CA LEU A 104 -4.76 -23.48 -21.54
C LEU A 104 -3.60 -24.00 -20.67
N ASP A 105 -2.36 -23.78 -21.09
CA ASP A 105 -1.14 -24.23 -20.40
C ASP A 105 -0.78 -23.32 -19.21
N GLU A 106 -1.35 -22.11 -19.15
CA GLU A 106 -1.12 -21.11 -18.10
C GLU A 106 -2.11 -21.23 -16.93
N ARG A 107 -3.09 -22.13 -17.01
CA ARG A 107 -4.09 -22.32 -15.95
C ARG A 107 -3.58 -23.23 -14.84
N PHE A 108 -3.62 -22.71 -13.61
CA PHE A 108 -3.28 -23.46 -12.41
C PHE A 108 -4.44 -23.47 -11.41
N VAL A 109 -4.44 -24.49 -10.55
CA VAL A 109 -5.28 -24.59 -9.36
C VAL A 109 -4.37 -24.59 -8.14
N LEU A 110 -4.75 -23.82 -7.11
CA LEU A 110 -4.03 -23.77 -5.84
C LEU A 110 -4.57 -24.86 -4.89
N GLU A 111 -3.67 -25.64 -4.32
CA GLU A 111 -3.96 -26.57 -3.23
C GLU A 111 -3.15 -26.18 -1.99
N PHE A 112 -3.74 -26.33 -0.81
CA PHE A 112 -3.12 -25.96 0.47
C PHE A 112 -2.81 -27.20 1.29
N SER A 113 -1.68 -27.18 1.99
CA SER A 113 -1.24 -28.33 2.79
C SER A 113 -2.28 -28.69 3.86
N PRO A 114 -2.74 -29.95 3.91
CA PRO A 114 -3.73 -30.39 4.91
C PRO A 114 -3.18 -30.35 6.35
N GLN A 115 -1.85 -30.25 6.50
CA GLN A 115 -1.18 -30.11 7.79
C GLN A 115 -1.09 -28.65 8.26
N ALA A 116 -1.70 -27.70 7.54
CA ALA A 116 -1.66 -26.27 7.86
C ALA A 116 -0.24 -25.72 8.09
N THR A 117 0.71 -26.21 7.28
CA THR A 117 2.11 -25.75 7.29
C THR A 117 2.28 -24.35 6.67
N GLY A 118 1.25 -23.85 5.97
CA GLY A 118 1.32 -22.59 5.21
C GLY A 118 1.92 -22.74 3.81
N THR A 119 2.16 -23.98 3.36
CA THR A 119 2.72 -24.27 2.04
C THR A 119 1.62 -24.61 1.03
N TRP A 120 1.86 -24.22 -0.22
CA TRP A 120 0.91 -24.31 -1.32
C TRP A 120 1.45 -25.26 -2.40
N ALA A 121 0.56 -25.89 -3.15
CA ALA A 121 0.89 -26.65 -4.35
C ALA A 121 0.21 -26.02 -5.56
N PHE A 122 0.91 -25.97 -6.69
CA PHE A 122 0.42 -25.40 -7.94
C PHE A 122 0.20 -26.54 -8.93
N ARG A 123 -1.06 -26.82 -9.25
CA ARG A 123 -1.46 -27.91 -10.15
C ARG A 123 -1.85 -27.35 -11.50
N SER A 124 -1.25 -27.82 -12.59
CA SER A 124 -1.73 -27.52 -13.95
C SER A 124 -3.17 -28.00 -14.08
N GLN A 125 -4.08 -27.08 -14.41
CA GLN A 125 -5.50 -27.41 -14.55
C GLN A 125 -5.75 -28.33 -15.75
N ALA A 126 -5.02 -28.11 -16.85
CA ALA A 126 -5.17 -28.88 -18.08
C ALA A 126 -4.66 -30.32 -17.96
N TYR A 127 -3.53 -30.52 -17.27
CA TYR A 127 -2.82 -31.80 -17.28
C TYR A 127 -2.81 -32.53 -15.93
N GLY A 128 -3.18 -31.85 -14.85
CA GLY A 128 -3.30 -32.44 -13.52
C GLY A 128 -1.96 -32.71 -12.80
N PHE A 129 -0.85 -32.25 -13.37
CA PHE A 129 0.48 -32.36 -12.76
C PHE A 129 0.80 -31.18 -11.85
N TYR A 130 1.67 -31.40 -10.87
CA TYR A 130 2.11 -30.39 -9.91
C TYR A 130 3.47 -29.81 -10.28
N LEU A 131 3.61 -28.50 -10.10
CA LEU A 131 4.87 -27.77 -10.20
C LEU A 131 5.88 -28.33 -9.19
N THR A 132 7.06 -28.69 -9.67
CA THR A 132 8.13 -29.31 -8.89
C THR A 132 9.50 -28.74 -9.29
N GLY A 133 10.44 -28.77 -8.35
CA GLY A 133 11.79 -28.29 -8.55
C GLY A 133 12.82 -29.34 -8.17
N SER A 134 13.96 -29.33 -8.85
CA SER A 134 15.13 -30.11 -8.47
C SER A 134 16.39 -29.35 -8.85
N ASP A 135 17.30 -29.18 -7.90
CA ASP A 135 18.52 -28.37 -8.02
C ASP A 135 18.26 -26.91 -8.46
N LYS A 136 18.29 -26.68 -9.79
CA LYS A 136 18.02 -25.40 -10.44
C LYS A 136 16.86 -25.47 -11.44
N GLN A 137 16.42 -26.67 -11.80
CA GLN A 137 15.41 -26.90 -12.82
C GLN A 137 14.02 -26.94 -12.22
N VAL A 138 13.05 -26.51 -13.03
CA VAL A 138 11.63 -26.49 -12.68
C VAL A 138 10.88 -27.26 -13.76
N SER A 139 9.95 -28.11 -13.33
CA SER A 139 9.04 -28.84 -14.22
C SER A 139 7.66 -28.93 -13.58
N CYS A 140 6.66 -29.38 -14.33
CA CYS A 140 5.30 -29.58 -13.85
C CYS A 140 4.82 -30.98 -14.25
N PHE A 141 5.45 -32.01 -13.67
CA PHE A 141 5.17 -33.41 -14.02
C PHE A 141 4.97 -34.32 -12.80
N SER A 142 4.97 -33.75 -11.59
CA SER A 142 4.69 -34.54 -10.39
C SER A 142 3.24 -34.96 -10.35
N LYS A 143 2.98 -36.24 -10.02
CA LYS A 143 1.61 -36.79 -9.88
C LYS A 143 1.01 -36.56 -8.49
N THR A 144 1.85 -36.16 -7.53
CA THR A 144 1.45 -35.85 -6.15
C THR A 144 1.77 -34.39 -5.82
N PRO A 145 1.03 -33.76 -4.89
CA PRO A 145 1.31 -32.39 -4.48
C PRO A 145 2.77 -32.19 -4.05
N VAL A 146 3.37 -31.10 -4.52
CA VAL A 146 4.69 -30.62 -4.09
C VAL A 146 4.47 -29.28 -3.42
N TRP A 147 4.95 -29.18 -2.17
CA TRP A 147 4.64 -28.07 -1.28
C TRP A 147 5.72 -26.99 -1.34
N TRP A 148 5.31 -25.78 -1.71
CA TRP A 148 6.13 -24.57 -1.79
C TRP A 148 5.73 -23.61 -0.69
N ALA A 149 6.69 -22.94 -0.06
CA ALA A 149 6.34 -21.83 0.85
C ALA A 149 6.08 -20.56 0.05
N VAL A 150 5.21 -19.69 0.57
CA VAL A 150 4.79 -18.46 -0.13
C VAL A 150 5.08 -17.24 0.72
N ARG A 151 5.85 -16.29 0.18
CA ARG A 151 6.11 -15.00 0.80
C ARG A 151 5.31 -13.90 0.13
N LEU A 152 4.83 -12.95 0.92
CA LEU A 152 4.03 -11.84 0.43
C LEU A 152 4.93 -10.72 -0.10
N ALA A 153 4.63 -10.22 -1.30
CA ALA A 153 5.22 -9.01 -1.89
C ALA A 153 4.15 -7.91 -2.00
N VAL A 154 3.51 -7.65 -0.87
CA VAL A 154 2.30 -6.83 -0.72
C VAL A 154 2.60 -5.75 0.30
N HIS A 155 1.91 -4.61 0.23
CA HIS A 155 2.10 -3.60 1.27
C HIS A 155 1.74 -4.20 2.64
N PRO A 156 2.62 -4.14 3.66
CA PRO A 156 2.44 -4.90 4.89
C PRO A 156 1.35 -4.29 5.80
N GLN A 157 1.05 -3.00 5.65
CA GLN A 157 -0.03 -2.35 6.40
C GLN A 157 -1.36 -2.51 5.68
N VAL A 158 -2.29 -3.16 6.34
CA VAL A 158 -3.60 -3.52 5.79
C VAL A 158 -4.71 -3.27 6.82
N HIS A 159 -5.94 -3.28 6.31
CA HIS A 159 -7.13 -3.50 7.11
C HIS A 159 -7.61 -4.93 6.91
N LEU A 160 -7.96 -5.60 8.01
CA LEU A 160 -8.59 -6.91 7.96
C LEU A 160 -10.08 -6.75 8.22
N ARG A 161 -10.92 -7.20 7.29
CA ARG A 161 -12.39 -7.22 7.44
C ARG A 161 -12.87 -8.65 7.53
N HIS A 162 -13.62 -8.96 8.57
CA HIS A 162 -14.27 -10.27 8.70
C HIS A 162 -15.48 -10.34 7.77
N GLN A 163 -15.45 -11.23 6.78
CA GLN A 163 -16.42 -11.22 5.67
C GLN A 163 -17.86 -11.41 6.15
N PHE A 164 -18.11 -12.40 7.01
CA PHE A 164 -19.48 -12.72 7.45
C PHE A 164 -20.07 -11.68 8.40
N ARG A 165 -19.23 -11.04 9.22
CA ARG A 165 -19.69 -9.99 10.15
C ARG A 165 -19.81 -8.64 9.48
N ASP A 166 -19.14 -8.48 8.34
CA ASP A 166 -18.98 -7.20 7.67
C ASP A 166 -18.39 -6.13 8.61
N ARG A 167 -17.36 -6.52 9.36
CA ARG A 167 -16.69 -5.65 10.35
C ARG A 167 -15.19 -5.72 10.24
N TYR A 168 -14.54 -4.57 10.34
CA TYR A 168 -13.11 -4.41 10.42
C TYR A 168 -12.61 -4.77 11.81
N LEU A 169 -11.41 -5.34 11.83
CA LEU A 169 -10.71 -5.67 13.07
C LEU A 169 -10.04 -4.41 13.63
N ARG A 170 -10.04 -4.31 14.95
CA ARG A 170 -9.22 -3.36 15.69
C ARG A 170 -8.68 -3.96 16.99
N LEU A 171 -7.57 -3.43 17.46
CA LEU A 171 -7.11 -3.68 18.82
C LEU A 171 -7.97 -2.88 19.82
N LEU A 172 -8.37 -3.49 20.93
CA LEU A 172 -9.04 -2.74 21.99
C LEU A 172 -8.07 -1.73 22.64
N PRO A 173 -8.56 -0.58 23.17
CA PRO A 173 -7.70 0.46 23.74
C PRO A 173 -6.81 0.00 24.91
N ASP A 174 -7.23 -1.05 25.62
CA ASP A 174 -6.47 -1.66 26.71
C ASP A 174 -5.41 -2.67 26.23
N GLY A 175 -5.33 -2.92 24.91
CA GLY A 175 -4.41 -3.88 24.31
C GLY A 175 -4.74 -5.34 24.61
N SER A 176 -5.94 -5.64 25.11
CA SER A 176 -6.28 -6.99 25.60
C SER A 176 -6.59 -7.99 24.48
N GLU A 177 -7.28 -7.57 23.42
CA GLU A 177 -7.71 -8.45 22.34
C GLU A 177 -7.95 -7.70 21.02
N LEU A 178 -7.93 -8.46 19.91
CA LEU A 178 -8.30 -8.00 18.58
C LEU A 178 -9.76 -8.34 18.29
N ARG A 179 -10.58 -7.35 17.92
CA ARG A 179 -12.04 -7.51 17.76
C ARG A 179 -12.53 -7.02 16.40
N ALA A 180 -13.38 -7.82 15.75
CA ALA A 180 -14.07 -7.46 14.51
C ALA A 180 -15.43 -6.80 14.81
N ASP A 181 -15.41 -5.51 15.18
CA ASP A 181 -16.62 -4.76 15.56
C ASP A 181 -16.75 -3.38 14.87
N LEU A 182 -15.77 -2.95 14.09
CA LEU A 182 -15.80 -1.66 13.42
C LEU A 182 -16.54 -1.70 12.08
N PRO A 183 -17.49 -0.79 11.79
CA PRO A 183 -18.10 -0.68 10.47
C PRO A 183 -17.16 -0.07 9.42
N TYR A 184 -16.23 0.78 9.85
CA TYR A 184 -15.20 1.41 9.03
C TYR A 184 -13.86 1.29 9.76
N PRO A 185 -12.73 1.10 9.06
CA PRO A 185 -11.44 0.87 9.70
C PRO A 185 -10.86 2.19 10.23
N TRP A 186 -11.33 2.62 11.39
CA TRP A 186 -11.06 3.92 11.98
C TRP A 186 -9.91 3.88 12.99
N GLY A 187 -9.10 4.95 13.04
CA GLY A 187 -7.97 5.07 13.95
C GLY A 187 -6.77 4.18 13.60
N SER A 188 -5.70 4.30 14.39
CA SER A 188 -4.51 3.45 14.26
C SER A 188 -4.75 2.05 14.82
N GLU A 189 -5.75 1.87 15.69
CA GLU A 189 -6.13 0.58 16.24
C GLU A 189 -6.66 -0.41 15.20
N ALA A 190 -7.16 0.08 14.06
CA ALA A 190 -7.62 -0.73 12.93
C ALA A 190 -6.50 -1.11 11.95
N LEU A 191 -5.27 -0.60 12.14
CA LEU A 191 -4.12 -0.99 11.33
C LEU A 191 -3.57 -2.34 11.77
N ILE A 192 -3.41 -3.23 10.81
CA ILE A 192 -2.75 -4.51 10.99
C ILE A 192 -1.52 -4.56 10.09
N TRP A 193 -0.41 -4.97 10.67
CA TRP A 193 0.82 -5.30 9.96
C TRP A 193 0.83 -6.81 9.70
N LEU A 194 0.78 -7.18 8.43
CA LEU A 194 0.89 -8.57 7.99
C LEU A 194 2.37 -8.91 7.84
N GLU A 195 2.95 -9.51 8.89
CA GLU A 195 4.37 -9.79 8.94
C GLU A 195 4.68 -11.26 8.66
N GLN A 196 5.90 -11.53 8.21
CA GLN A 196 6.43 -12.88 8.08
C GLN A 196 7.81 -12.91 8.73
N VAL A 197 8.25 -14.09 9.16
CA VAL A 197 9.60 -14.29 9.70
C VAL A 197 10.64 -13.70 8.74
N PRO A 198 11.58 -12.86 9.21
CA PRO A 198 12.65 -12.33 8.37
C PRO A 198 13.48 -13.46 7.73
N MET A 199 13.87 -13.27 6.46
CA MET A 199 14.89 -14.09 5.80
C MET A 199 16.26 -13.53 6.17
N ASP A 200 17.16 -14.34 6.72
CA ASP A 200 18.56 -13.95 6.91
C ASP A 200 19.29 -13.97 5.55
N GLY A 201 19.73 -12.80 5.06
CA GLY A 201 20.22 -12.62 3.69
C GLY A 201 21.53 -13.36 3.31
N SER A 202 22.00 -14.31 4.11
CA SER A 202 23.14 -15.17 3.79
C SER A 202 22.67 -16.40 3.04
N GLY A 203 23.11 -16.57 1.79
CA GLY A 203 22.71 -17.67 0.90
C GLY A 203 22.56 -19.01 1.61
N HIS A 204 21.32 -19.44 1.79
CA HIS A 204 21.04 -20.66 2.53
C HIS A 204 21.47 -21.89 1.74
N GLY A 205 22.21 -22.77 2.42
CA GLY A 205 22.27 -24.17 2.04
C GLY A 205 20.90 -24.83 2.21
N PRO A 206 20.80 -26.15 1.96
CA PRO A 206 19.55 -26.89 2.15
C PRO A 206 18.96 -26.66 3.54
N MET A 207 17.70 -26.26 3.61
CA MET A 207 16.93 -26.05 4.84
C MET A 207 15.99 -27.24 5.07
N SER A 208 15.60 -27.49 6.32
CA SER A 208 14.55 -28.48 6.58
C SER A 208 13.23 -28.02 5.96
N ALA A 209 12.39 -28.97 5.55
CA ALA A 209 11.09 -28.63 4.97
C ALA A 209 10.21 -27.79 5.92
N ALA A 210 10.30 -28.04 7.23
CA ALA A 210 9.63 -27.27 8.26
C ALA A 210 10.16 -25.83 8.36
N ALA A 211 11.48 -25.63 8.24
CA ALA A 211 12.08 -24.29 8.23
C ALA A 211 11.65 -23.49 7.00
N VAL A 212 11.58 -24.12 5.81
CA VAL A 212 11.07 -23.48 4.60
C VAL A 212 9.59 -23.12 4.74
N ALA A 213 8.76 -24.06 5.23
CA ALA A 213 7.34 -23.81 5.46
C ALA A 213 7.10 -22.64 6.42
N ARG A 214 7.89 -22.55 7.49
CA ARG A 214 7.83 -21.46 8.48
C ARG A 214 8.01 -20.08 7.85
N LEU A 215 8.82 -19.95 6.79
CA LEU A 215 9.04 -18.69 6.07
C LEU A 215 7.80 -18.19 5.32
N GLY A 216 6.83 -19.08 5.04
CA GLY A 216 5.57 -18.73 4.39
C GLY A 216 4.43 -18.42 5.34
N ARG A 217 4.61 -18.64 6.65
CA ARG A 217 3.57 -18.33 7.65
C ARG A 217 3.57 -16.84 7.98
N VAL A 218 2.40 -16.33 8.32
CA VAL A 218 2.15 -14.90 8.59
C VAL A 218 1.81 -14.67 10.06
N ALA A 219 2.09 -13.48 10.57
CA ALA A 219 1.66 -13.00 11.87
C ALA A 219 0.83 -11.72 11.69
N LEU A 220 -0.18 -11.56 12.55
CA LEU A 220 -1.02 -10.36 12.59
C LEU A 220 -0.53 -9.46 13.73
N ARG A 221 0.25 -8.45 13.39
CA ARG A 221 0.83 -7.51 14.34
C ARG A 221 -0.01 -6.23 14.42
N CYS A 222 -0.40 -5.84 15.61
CA CYS A 222 -1.09 -4.58 15.87
C CYS A 222 -0.09 -3.43 15.97
N GLU A 223 -0.59 -2.20 15.90
CA GLU A 223 0.28 -1.02 15.89
C GLU A 223 1.13 -0.85 17.16
N ASN A 224 0.63 -1.30 18.32
CA ASN A 224 1.35 -1.30 19.59
C ASN A 224 2.51 -2.33 19.68
N GLY A 225 2.77 -3.07 18.60
CA GLY A 225 3.86 -4.05 18.53
C GLY A 225 3.50 -5.47 18.99
N GLN A 226 2.26 -5.71 19.41
CA GLN A 226 1.82 -7.04 19.81
C GLN A 226 1.26 -7.85 18.64
N TYR A 227 1.45 -9.16 18.70
CA TYR A 227 0.98 -10.14 17.72
C TYR A 227 -0.17 -10.95 18.28
N LEU A 228 -1.15 -11.27 17.44
CA LEU A 228 -2.27 -12.15 17.80
C LEU A 228 -1.80 -13.60 17.97
N LYS A 229 -2.20 -14.25 19.06
CA LYS A 229 -2.09 -15.70 19.25
C LYS A 229 -3.38 -16.42 18.84
N PRO A 230 -3.31 -17.73 18.52
CA PRO A 230 -4.49 -18.54 18.22
C PRO A 230 -5.60 -18.52 19.28
N ASP A 231 -5.26 -18.37 20.57
CA ASP A 231 -6.25 -18.33 21.66
C ASP A 231 -6.96 -16.97 21.81
N GLY A 232 -6.53 -15.95 21.05
CA GLY A 232 -7.04 -14.57 21.09
C GLY A 232 -6.23 -13.64 21.98
N SER A 233 -5.24 -14.16 22.72
CA SER A 233 -4.34 -13.33 23.52
C SER A 233 -3.25 -12.67 22.67
N MET A 234 -2.56 -11.68 23.24
CA MET A 234 -1.53 -10.88 22.56
C MET A 234 -0.11 -11.28 23.01
N SER A 235 0.86 -11.24 22.09
CA SER A 235 2.28 -11.54 22.34
C SER A 235 3.17 -10.38 21.95
N GLY A 236 4.23 -10.09 22.71
CA GLY A 236 5.25 -9.11 22.30
C GLY A 236 6.35 -9.68 21.38
N LYS A 237 6.28 -10.97 21.01
CA LYS A 237 7.35 -11.67 20.27
C LYS A 237 6.81 -12.34 19.01
N LEU A 238 7.57 -12.19 17.93
CA LEU A 238 7.37 -12.95 16.69
C LEU A 238 8.06 -14.31 16.81
N ASP A 239 7.31 -15.31 17.30
CA ASP A 239 7.73 -16.70 17.41
C ASP A 239 6.65 -17.64 16.85
N ASP A 240 6.85 -18.95 16.94
CA ASP A 240 5.95 -19.93 16.33
C ASP A 240 4.53 -19.92 16.92
N SER A 241 4.34 -19.34 18.11
CA SER A 241 3.04 -19.26 18.77
C SER A 241 2.09 -18.23 18.16
N VAL A 242 2.60 -17.30 17.33
CA VAL A 242 1.81 -16.24 16.68
C VAL A 242 1.74 -16.39 15.16
N LEU A 243 2.33 -17.46 14.63
CA LEU A 243 2.35 -17.73 13.21
C LEU A 243 1.09 -18.50 12.79
N PHE A 244 0.50 -18.06 11.69
CA PHE A 244 -0.64 -18.67 11.02
C PHE A 244 -0.23 -19.13 9.61
N ALA A 245 -0.74 -20.29 9.19
CA ALA A 245 -0.77 -20.64 7.79
C ALA A 245 -1.75 -19.72 7.07
N PHE A 246 -1.31 -19.20 5.92
CA PHE A 246 -2.05 -18.25 5.10
C PHE A 246 -2.56 -18.96 3.84
N GLU A 247 -3.87 -18.94 3.63
CA GLU A 247 -4.51 -19.59 2.48
C GLU A 247 -5.36 -18.58 1.71
N LEU A 248 -5.09 -18.45 0.42
CA LEU A 248 -5.88 -17.63 -0.50
C LEU A 248 -7.08 -18.46 -0.99
N ARG A 249 -8.28 -17.91 -0.91
CA ARG A 249 -9.50 -18.51 -1.46
C ARG A 249 -9.89 -17.72 -2.71
N PRO A 250 -9.59 -18.26 -3.90
CA PRO A 250 -9.82 -17.50 -5.12
C PRO A 250 -11.33 -17.39 -5.39
N GLY A 251 -11.75 -16.23 -5.90
CA GLY A 251 -13.15 -15.83 -5.97
C GLY A 251 -13.30 -14.31 -6.09
N PHE A 252 -14.56 -13.84 -6.16
CA PHE A 252 -14.86 -12.42 -6.22
C PHE A 252 -15.92 -12.05 -5.18
N PRO A 253 -15.57 -11.33 -4.09
CA PRO A 253 -14.21 -10.88 -3.73
C PRO A 253 -13.29 -12.05 -3.31
N THR A 254 -11.98 -11.87 -3.48
CA THR A 254 -10.95 -12.79 -2.98
C THR A 254 -10.94 -12.78 -1.45
N THR A 255 -10.93 -13.95 -0.83
CA THR A 255 -10.91 -14.07 0.64
C THR A 255 -9.69 -14.85 1.13
N TYR A 256 -9.41 -14.73 2.41
CA TYR A 256 -8.24 -15.32 3.06
C TYR A 256 -8.64 -16.07 4.31
N VAL A 257 -7.93 -17.18 4.57
CA VAL A 257 -8.08 -18.00 5.78
C VAL A 257 -6.74 -18.06 6.50
N PHE A 258 -6.79 -17.91 7.82
CA PHE A 258 -5.65 -18.08 8.70
C PHE A 258 -5.83 -19.33 9.56
N ARG A 259 -4.83 -20.21 9.61
CA ARG A 259 -4.89 -21.43 10.44
C ARG A 259 -3.73 -21.52 11.41
N ASP A 260 -3.99 -22.00 12.62
CA ASP A 260 -2.93 -22.29 13.57
C ASP A 260 -2.11 -23.54 13.19
N SER A 261 -1.19 -23.95 14.06
CA SER A 261 -0.36 -25.13 13.87
C SER A 261 -1.12 -26.46 13.97
N THR A 262 -2.36 -26.45 14.49
CA THR A 262 -3.23 -27.62 14.57
C THR A 262 -4.13 -27.76 13.34
N GLY A 263 -4.18 -26.72 12.50
CA GLY A 263 -5.04 -26.63 11.32
C GLY A 263 -6.41 -26.01 11.57
N ALA A 264 -6.68 -25.59 12.81
CA ALA A 264 -7.91 -24.91 13.18
C ALA A 264 -7.91 -23.48 12.64
N CYS A 265 -9.08 -23.04 12.15
CA CYS A 265 -9.24 -21.76 11.47
C CYS A 265 -9.47 -20.61 12.46
N LEU A 266 -8.86 -19.47 12.16
CA LEU A 266 -9.15 -18.19 12.82
C LEU A 266 -10.57 -17.76 12.46
N THR A 267 -11.31 -17.28 13.45
CA THR A 267 -12.69 -16.81 13.32
C THR A 267 -12.95 -15.72 14.36
N THR A 268 -14.20 -15.32 14.54
CA THR A 268 -14.62 -14.37 15.57
C THR A 268 -15.68 -14.96 16.48
N ILE A 269 -15.52 -14.80 17.80
CA ILE A 269 -16.42 -15.39 18.81
C ILE A 269 -17.04 -14.29 19.68
N GLY A 270 -18.30 -14.48 20.09
CA GLY A 270 -19.00 -13.58 21.00
C GLY A 270 -19.11 -12.15 20.44
N PRO A 271 -18.57 -11.12 21.12
CA PRO A 271 -18.64 -9.72 20.65
C PRO A 271 -17.83 -9.46 19.38
N GLY A 272 -17.06 -10.44 18.89
CA GLY A 272 -16.19 -10.31 17.73
C GLY A 272 -14.73 -10.57 18.03
N THR A 273 -14.42 -11.12 19.21
CA THR A 273 -13.05 -11.47 19.62
C THR A 273 -12.45 -12.43 18.60
N THR A 274 -11.31 -12.04 18.02
CA THR A 274 -10.62 -12.78 16.96
C THR A 274 -9.78 -13.86 17.58
N ARG A 275 -10.12 -15.13 17.34
CA ARG A 275 -9.37 -16.29 17.83
C ARG A 275 -9.71 -17.53 17.04
N VAL A 276 -8.90 -18.55 17.19
CA VAL A 276 -9.12 -19.85 16.58
C VAL A 276 -10.19 -20.62 17.35
N LYS A 277 -11.03 -21.32 16.60
CA LYS A 277 -12.00 -22.28 17.15
C LYS A 277 -11.47 -23.69 16.90
N PRO A 278 -11.00 -24.42 17.94
CA PRO A 278 -10.35 -25.72 17.77
C PRO A 278 -11.17 -26.81 17.07
N THR A 279 -12.48 -26.63 16.97
CA THR A 279 -13.37 -27.57 16.27
C THR A 279 -13.53 -27.26 14.78
N THR A 280 -13.08 -26.10 14.30
CA THR A 280 -13.26 -25.65 12.92
C THR A 280 -11.99 -25.90 12.10
N MET A 281 -11.88 -27.12 11.53
CA MET A 281 -10.77 -27.52 10.67
C MET A 281 -11.01 -27.24 9.18
N THR A 282 -12.26 -27.04 8.78
CA THR A 282 -12.63 -26.69 7.39
C THR A 282 -13.26 -25.31 7.42
N PRO A 283 -12.73 -24.33 6.66
CA PRO A 283 -13.23 -22.96 6.71
C PRO A 283 -14.62 -22.89 6.09
N GLY A 284 -15.55 -22.26 6.82
CA GLY A 284 -16.83 -21.81 6.30
C GLY A 284 -16.84 -20.31 6.06
N LYS A 285 -18.03 -19.74 5.84
CA LYS A 285 -18.20 -18.29 5.63
C LYS A 285 -17.72 -17.45 6.83
N GLU A 286 -17.73 -18.02 8.03
CA GLU A 286 -17.29 -17.37 9.28
C GLU A 286 -15.77 -17.36 9.46
N GLU A 287 -15.00 -18.04 8.59
CA GLU A 287 -13.54 -18.11 8.67
C GLU A 287 -12.87 -17.28 7.54
N PHE A 288 -13.66 -16.56 6.75
CA PHE A 288 -13.17 -15.77 5.64
C PHE A 288 -12.93 -14.31 6.04
N PHE A 289 -11.73 -13.84 5.70
CA PHE A 289 -11.32 -12.47 5.88
C PHE A 289 -11.02 -11.83 4.53
N LEU A 290 -11.24 -10.53 4.46
CA LEU A 290 -10.81 -9.69 3.35
C LEU A 290 -9.64 -8.86 3.84
N ILE A 291 -8.61 -8.77 3.01
CA ILE A 291 -7.47 -7.90 3.23
C ILE A 291 -7.66 -6.70 2.30
N GLU A 292 -7.72 -5.52 2.88
CA GLU A 292 -7.96 -4.26 2.18
C GLU A 292 -6.81 -3.28 2.45
N ARG A 293 -6.57 -2.35 1.52
CA ARG A 293 -5.52 -1.34 1.65
C ARG A 293 -5.81 -0.49 2.88
N ALA A 294 -4.79 -0.20 3.67
CA ALA A 294 -4.95 0.64 4.85
C ALA A 294 -5.41 2.05 4.42
N ALA A 295 -6.63 2.43 4.75
CA ALA A 295 -7.21 3.73 4.40
C ALA A 295 -6.40 4.87 5.02
N LEU A 296 -6.31 6.01 4.33
CA LEU A 296 -5.66 7.19 4.88
C LEU A 296 -6.66 7.97 5.74
N GLN A 297 -6.28 8.37 6.94
CA GLN A 297 -7.07 9.28 7.76
C GLN A 297 -6.26 10.52 8.08
N VAL A 298 -6.89 11.66 7.87
CA VAL A 298 -6.26 12.97 7.98
C VAL A 298 -7.06 13.89 8.91
N GLY A 299 -6.33 14.77 9.60
CA GLY A 299 -6.88 16.01 10.13
C GLY A 299 -6.77 17.10 9.08
N VAL A 300 -7.81 17.90 8.91
CA VAL A 300 -7.82 19.04 7.96
C VAL A 300 -7.69 20.32 8.78
N MET A 301 -6.51 20.95 8.74
CA MET A 301 -6.25 22.22 9.43
C MET A 301 -6.43 23.38 8.45
N ALA A 302 -7.22 24.38 8.82
CA ALA A 302 -7.43 25.57 7.98
C ALA A 302 -6.38 26.67 8.26
N SER A 303 -6.40 27.72 7.45
CA SER A 303 -5.56 28.93 7.57
C SER A 303 -5.64 29.63 8.93
N ASN A 304 -6.71 29.41 9.70
CA ASN A 304 -6.87 29.92 11.07
C ASN A 304 -6.19 29.06 12.15
N ASN A 305 -5.35 28.08 11.77
CA ASN A 305 -4.67 27.11 12.64
C ASN A 305 -5.61 26.21 13.47
N LYS A 306 -6.86 26.05 13.03
CA LYS A 306 -7.84 25.16 13.69
C LYS A 306 -8.23 24.01 12.78
N TYR A 307 -8.57 22.88 13.40
CA TYR A 307 -9.03 21.69 12.72
C TYR A 307 -10.51 21.77 12.36
N ALA A 308 -10.81 21.37 11.12
CA ALA A 308 -12.15 21.07 10.65
C ALA A 308 -12.75 19.91 11.45
N SER A 309 -14.04 20.01 11.77
CA SER A 309 -14.71 19.01 12.61
C SER A 309 -16.23 19.04 12.39
N VAL A 310 -16.88 17.90 12.67
CA VAL A 310 -18.35 17.75 12.74
C VAL A 310 -18.91 17.95 14.16
N LYS A 311 -18.12 18.42 15.12
CA LYS A 311 -18.54 18.55 16.54
C LYS A 311 -19.70 19.51 16.75
N GLN A 312 -19.83 20.53 15.89
CA GLN A 312 -20.89 21.55 15.98
C GLN A 312 -22.17 21.13 15.23
N GLY A 313 -22.21 19.91 14.69
CA GLY A 313 -23.36 19.36 13.98
C GLY A 313 -22.99 18.95 12.56
N VAL A 314 -23.93 19.19 11.64
CA VAL A 314 -23.83 18.72 10.27
C VAL A 314 -22.88 19.58 9.43
N GLU A 315 -22.79 20.88 9.71
CA GLU A 315 -21.87 21.80 9.06
C GLU A 315 -20.42 21.56 9.52
N ILE A 316 -19.48 21.52 8.56
CA ILE A 316 -18.05 21.39 8.83
C ILE A 316 -17.49 22.75 9.24
N SER A 317 -16.84 22.79 10.41
CA SER A 317 -16.30 24.02 10.96
C SER A 317 -14.87 23.83 11.49
N ALA A 318 -13.96 24.71 11.06
CA ALA A 318 -12.57 24.79 11.50
C ALA A 318 -12.46 25.59 12.80
N ASN A 319 -12.84 24.96 13.91
CA ASN A 319 -12.96 25.60 15.22
C ASN A 319 -12.25 24.84 16.36
N GLN A 320 -11.68 23.67 16.10
CA GLN A 320 -11.02 22.85 17.13
C GLN A 320 -9.51 23.13 17.20
N GLN A 321 -8.97 23.21 18.42
CA GLN A 321 -7.52 23.36 18.63
C GLN A 321 -6.78 22.02 18.58
N SER A 322 -7.44 20.96 19.01
CA SER A 322 -6.92 19.59 18.99
C SER A 322 -7.83 18.68 18.15
N LEU A 323 -7.25 17.57 17.68
CA LEU A 323 -8.00 16.53 17.00
C LEU A 323 -8.68 15.62 18.03
N ASP A 324 -9.96 15.36 17.78
CA ASP A 324 -10.70 14.25 18.38
C ASP A 324 -11.34 13.42 17.24
N GLU A 325 -12.11 12.40 17.59
CA GLU A 325 -12.75 11.51 16.60
C GLU A 325 -13.67 12.24 15.61
N THR A 326 -14.12 13.47 15.92
CA THR A 326 -14.99 14.29 15.06
C THR A 326 -14.22 15.16 14.07
N GLY A 327 -12.89 15.31 14.26
CA GLY A 327 -11.99 16.07 13.40
C GLY A 327 -11.09 15.21 12.51
N ILE A 328 -11.21 13.89 12.60
CA ILE A 328 -10.53 12.93 11.74
C ILE A 328 -11.43 12.61 10.55
N PHE A 329 -10.86 12.52 9.35
CA PHE A 329 -11.57 12.16 8.13
C PHE A 329 -10.77 11.15 7.32
N GLN A 330 -11.43 10.12 6.80
CA GLN A 330 -10.83 9.18 5.87
C GLN A 330 -10.73 9.84 4.49
N LEU A 331 -9.52 9.93 3.96
CA LEU A 331 -9.19 10.52 2.65
C LEU A 331 -9.21 9.41 1.58
N GLU A 332 -10.17 9.52 0.65
CA GLU A 332 -10.43 8.49 -0.37
C GLU A 332 -10.15 9.04 -1.77
N TYR A 333 -9.28 8.39 -2.53
CA TYR A 333 -9.02 8.75 -3.93
C TYR A 333 -10.01 8.05 -4.86
N VAL A 334 -10.64 8.81 -5.76
CA VAL A 334 -11.65 8.32 -6.71
C VAL A 334 -11.11 8.26 -8.15
N GLY A 335 -10.05 9.00 -8.46
CA GLY A 335 -9.54 9.16 -9.82
C GLY A 335 -10.05 10.42 -10.51
N GLY A 336 -9.76 10.59 -11.79
CA GLY A 336 -10.22 11.74 -12.58
C GLY A 336 -9.10 12.49 -13.28
N LYS A 337 -9.32 13.80 -13.51
CA LYS A 337 -8.38 14.69 -14.21
C LYS A 337 -7.29 15.18 -13.25
N GLY A 338 -6.11 15.49 -13.76
CA GLY A 338 -4.93 15.87 -12.96
C GLY A 338 -3.84 14.81 -13.02
N PHE A 339 -2.81 14.97 -12.19
CA PHE A 339 -1.69 14.02 -12.13
C PHE A 339 -2.21 12.64 -11.74
N ASN A 340 -1.96 11.66 -12.61
CA ASN A 340 -2.28 10.26 -12.38
C ASN A 340 -0.97 9.48 -12.23
N SER A 341 -0.65 9.06 -11.02
CA SER A 341 0.56 8.29 -10.75
C SER A 341 0.65 6.99 -11.56
N SER A 342 -0.48 6.39 -11.96
CA SER A 342 -0.50 5.16 -12.76
C SER A 342 0.00 5.37 -14.19
N THR A 343 -0.28 6.52 -14.80
CA THR A 343 0.23 6.81 -16.16
C THR A 343 1.73 7.05 -16.16
N ALA A 344 2.31 7.58 -15.08
CA ALA A 344 3.76 7.73 -14.93
C ALA A 344 4.48 6.37 -14.76
N ILE A 345 3.80 5.37 -14.18
CA ILE A 345 4.37 4.03 -13.94
C ILE A 345 4.43 3.19 -15.22
N VAL A 346 3.41 3.25 -16.08
CA VAL A 346 3.29 2.39 -17.27
C VAL A 346 4.48 2.50 -18.24
N PRO A 347 4.94 3.71 -18.65
CA PRO A 347 6.13 3.87 -19.48
C PRO A 347 7.41 3.41 -18.78
N GLY A 348 7.51 3.62 -17.46
CA GLY A 348 8.67 3.23 -16.65
C GLY A 348 8.87 1.71 -16.55
N LEU A 349 7.80 0.92 -16.71
CA LEU A 349 7.85 -0.54 -16.74
C LEU A 349 8.09 -1.14 -18.14
N ALA A 350 7.87 -0.36 -19.21
CA ALA A 350 7.87 -0.84 -20.59
C ALA A 350 9.24 -0.78 -21.31
N LEU A 351 10.29 -0.24 -20.67
CA LEU A 351 11.61 -0.16 -21.30
C LEU A 351 12.40 -1.48 -21.17
N PRO A 352 12.86 -2.10 -22.27
CA PRO A 352 13.77 -3.22 -22.21
C PRO A 352 15.09 -2.76 -21.56
N GLN A 353 15.43 -3.34 -20.42
CA GLN A 353 16.74 -3.11 -19.81
C GLN A 353 17.82 -3.69 -20.74
N SER A 354 18.61 -2.83 -21.37
CA SER A 354 19.74 -3.25 -22.19
C SER A 354 20.81 -3.95 -21.33
N PRO A 355 21.51 -4.97 -21.86
CA PRO A 355 22.46 -5.75 -21.09
C PRO A 355 23.80 -5.01 -20.99
N GLY A 356 24.22 -4.64 -19.79
CA GLY A 356 25.54 -4.07 -19.54
C GLY A 356 25.46 -2.78 -18.74
N GLY A 357 26.35 -2.62 -17.77
CA GLY A 357 26.42 -1.42 -16.94
C GLY A 357 26.67 -0.14 -17.76
N ASP A 358 26.27 0.97 -17.15
CA ASP A 358 26.68 2.35 -17.43
C ASP A 358 26.17 3.01 -18.72
N ALA A 359 24.90 2.80 -19.09
CA ALA A 359 24.18 3.74 -19.95
C ALA A 359 23.22 4.58 -19.11
N ALA A 360 23.41 5.90 -19.13
CA ALA A 360 22.50 6.87 -18.54
C ALA A 360 21.07 6.62 -19.06
N ILE A 361 20.11 6.64 -18.14
CA ILE A 361 18.68 6.63 -18.48
C ILE A 361 18.37 7.97 -19.14
N GLU A 362 18.55 8.07 -20.46
CA GLU A 362 18.02 9.19 -21.22
C GLU A 362 16.53 8.93 -21.49
N LEU A 363 15.67 9.59 -20.69
CA LEU A 363 14.25 9.73 -21.03
C LEU A 363 14.15 10.56 -22.31
N THR A 364 13.81 9.92 -23.42
CA THR A 364 13.58 10.60 -24.69
C THR A 364 12.26 11.38 -24.65
N THR A 365 12.37 12.69 -24.87
CA THR A 365 11.32 13.72 -24.72
C THR A 365 10.38 13.86 -25.93
N ASN A 366 10.25 12.88 -26.82
CA ASN A 366 9.48 13.06 -28.06
C ASN A 366 8.52 11.91 -28.35
N GLY A 367 7.28 12.07 -27.89
CA GLY A 367 6.13 11.26 -28.28
C GLY A 367 4.83 11.89 -27.78
N SER A 368 3.99 12.34 -28.71
CA SER A 368 2.70 13.04 -28.52
C SER A 368 1.68 12.28 -27.66
N TYR A 369 1.84 12.34 -26.34
CA TYR A 369 0.76 12.26 -25.36
C TYR A 369 0.84 13.55 -24.56
N SER A 370 -0.29 14.22 -24.34
CA SER A 370 -0.38 15.54 -23.70
C SER A 370 0.62 15.69 -22.55
N SER A 371 1.62 16.54 -22.75
CA SER A 371 2.33 17.20 -21.66
C SER A 371 1.28 18.00 -20.89
N ALA A 372 0.70 17.42 -19.84
CA ALA A 372 0.30 18.24 -18.72
C ALA A 372 1.62 18.56 -18.04
N THR A 373 1.99 19.83 -17.95
CA THR A 373 3.13 20.24 -17.13
C THR A 373 2.90 19.73 -15.71
N ASN A 374 3.47 18.57 -15.38
CA ASN A 374 3.18 17.78 -14.17
C ASN A 374 3.88 18.40 -12.95
N GLY A 375 3.50 19.63 -12.57
CA GLY A 375 3.87 20.39 -11.35
C GLY A 375 5.24 20.03 -10.75
N MET A 376 6.28 20.85 -10.82
CA MET A 376 6.34 22.21 -10.27
C MET A 376 7.47 22.98 -10.95
N ALA A 377 7.33 23.20 -12.26
CA ALA A 377 8.21 24.08 -13.03
C ALA A 377 8.09 25.53 -12.53
N PRO A 378 9.10 26.39 -12.76
CA PRO A 378 9.02 27.81 -12.42
C PRO A 378 7.74 28.45 -13.00
N GLY A 379 6.90 29.03 -12.14
CA GLY A 379 5.61 29.64 -12.52
C GLY A 379 4.37 28.75 -12.33
N ILE A 380 4.53 27.47 -11.99
CA ILE A 380 3.43 26.59 -11.58
C ILE A 380 3.35 26.55 -10.05
N TYR A 381 2.21 26.95 -9.50
CA TYR A 381 1.99 27.10 -8.06
C TYR A 381 1.48 25.84 -7.37
N CYS A 382 0.94 24.87 -8.10
CA CYS A 382 0.42 23.65 -7.49
C CYS A 382 0.45 22.42 -8.39
N LEU A 383 0.55 21.25 -7.77
CA LEU A 383 0.28 19.95 -8.36
C LEU A 383 -1.20 19.59 -8.11
N VAL A 384 -2.00 19.51 -9.17
CA VAL A 384 -3.39 19.04 -9.08
C VAL A 384 -3.40 17.52 -9.16
N THR A 385 -4.00 16.88 -8.17
CA THR A 385 -4.26 15.43 -8.18
C THR A 385 -5.73 15.18 -8.48
N GLY A 386 -6.09 13.94 -8.86
CA GLY A 386 -7.46 13.55 -9.20
C GLY A 386 -8.51 13.83 -8.12
N HIS A 387 -9.73 13.34 -8.29
CA HIS A 387 -10.79 13.60 -7.31
C HIS A 387 -10.59 12.78 -6.03
N TRP A 388 -10.94 13.42 -4.92
CA TRP A 388 -10.89 12.91 -3.58
C TRP A 388 -12.26 13.05 -2.89
N ARG A 389 -12.42 12.32 -1.79
CA ARG A 389 -13.53 12.42 -0.84
C ARG A 389 -13.01 12.38 0.59
N LEU A 390 -13.74 13.02 1.50
CA LEU A 390 -13.48 12.97 2.94
C LEU A 390 -14.68 12.36 3.63
N ARG A 391 -14.48 11.19 4.25
CA ARG A 391 -15.49 10.49 5.03
C ARG A 391 -15.30 10.75 6.51
N SER A 392 -16.36 11.06 7.23
CA SER A 392 -16.36 11.12 8.69
C SER A 392 -16.62 9.74 9.30
N ARG A 393 -16.37 9.61 10.61
CA ARG A 393 -16.55 8.33 11.32
C ARG A 393 -17.97 7.75 11.24
N SER A 394 -18.98 8.61 11.04
CA SER A 394 -20.38 8.18 10.88
C SER A 394 -20.66 7.51 9.53
N GLY A 395 -19.67 7.48 8.63
CA GLY A 395 -19.81 6.99 7.26
C GLY A 395 -20.26 8.06 6.26
N LYS A 396 -20.60 9.27 6.73
CA LYS A 396 -21.02 10.39 5.87
C LYS A 396 -19.84 11.10 5.23
N LEU A 397 -20.04 11.52 3.99
CA LEU A 397 -19.05 12.26 3.22
C LEU A 397 -19.24 13.76 3.40
N TRP A 398 -18.14 14.51 3.28
CA TRP A 398 -18.19 15.95 3.05
C TRP A 398 -18.95 16.22 1.76
N ARG A 399 -19.90 17.15 1.83
CA ARG A 399 -20.67 17.65 0.71
C ARG A 399 -20.31 19.11 0.50
N MET A 400 -19.80 19.44 -0.68
CA MET A 400 -19.28 20.74 -1.06
C MET A 400 -20.14 21.32 -2.20
N ALA A 401 -21.43 21.52 -1.91
CA ALA A 401 -22.33 22.09 -2.89
C ALA A 401 -22.03 23.59 -3.10
N PRO A 402 -22.11 24.11 -4.34
CA PRO A 402 -21.83 25.52 -4.64
C PRO A 402 -22.63 26.47 -3.76
N SER A 403 -21.99 27.55 -3.31
CA SER A 403 -22.60 28.63 -2.52
C SER A 403 -23.25 28.16 -1.20
N SER A 404 -22.89 26.98 -0.69
CA SER A 404 -23.35 26.47 0.60
C SER A 404 -22.16 26.14 1.51
N PRO A 405 -22.34 26.21 2.85
CA PRO A 405 -21.36 25.66 3.78
C PRO A 405 -21.16 24.16 3.54
N VAL A 406 -19.93 23.69 3.73
CA VAL A 406 -19.58 22.28 3.61
C VAL A 406 -20.27 21.51 4.74
N GLN A 407 -20.86 20.36 4.43
CA GLN A 407 -21.64 19.55 5.38
C GLN A 407 -21.22 18.08 5.38
N SER A 408 -21.35 17.37 6.50
CA SER A 408 -21.17 15.91 6.58
C SER A 408 -22.49 15.17 6.36
N THR A 409 -23.04 15.26 5.14
CA THR A 409 -24.34 14.66 4.78
C THR A 409 -24.31 13.72 3.59
N ALA A 410 -23.30 13.86 2.73
CA ALA A 410 -23.21 13.11 1.49
C ALA A 410 -23.05 11.61 1.77
N SER A 411 -23.46 10.81 0.79
CA SER A 411 -23.30 9.35 0.79
C SER A 411 -22.58 8.94 -0.49
N ASP A 412 -22.17 7.68 -0.58
CA ASP A 412 -21.43 7.19 -1.73
C ASP A 412 -22.18 7.43 -3.06
N GLY A 413 -21.45 7.95 -4.04
CA GLY A 413 -21.99 8.30 -5.36
C GLY A 413 -22.48 9.75 -5.50
N ASP A 414 -22.53 10.53 -4.41
CA ASP A 414 -22.82 11.95 -4.49
C ASP A 414 -21.70 12.69 -5.24
N LYS A 415 -22.07 13.47 -6.26
CA LYS A 415 -21.10 14.24 -7.07
C LYS A 415 -20.58 15.45 -6.30
N ASP A 416 -21.41 16.02 -5.42
CA ASP A 416 -21.05 17.17 -4.58
C ASP A 416 -20.05 16.76 -3.48
N SER A 417 -19.77 15.46 -3.31
CA SER A 417 -18.77 14.98 -2.35
C SER A 417 -17.35 14.92 -2.89
N LEU A 418 -17.19 15.20 -4.19
CA LEU A 418 -15.90 15.14 -4.89
C LEU A 418 -15.20 16.50 -4.83
N PHE A 419 -13.90 16.49 -4.57
CA PHE A 419 -13.04 17.67 -4.65
C PHE A 419 -11.67 17.30 -5.21
N GLU A 420 -10.93 18.30 -5.69
CA GLU A 420 -9.53 18.16 -6.07
C GLU A 420 -8.63 18.68 -4.96
N ILE A 421 -7.45 18.06 -4.82
CA ILE A 421 -6.38 18.55 -3.95
C ILE A 421 -5.31 19.17 -4.84
N LEU A 422 -5.06 20.45 -4.61
CA LEU A 422 -4.01 21.24 -5.24
C LEU A 422 -2.87 21.38 -4.23
N THR A 423 -1.82 20.59 -4.37
CA THR A 423 -0.64 20.63 -3.50
C THR A 423 0.25 21.78 -3.90
N LEU A 424 0.46 22.76 -3.03
CA LEU A 424 1.15 24.01 -3.38
C LEU A 424 2.68 23.84 -3.47
N SER A 425 3.29 24.59 -4.37
CA SER A 425 4.73 24.74 -4.49
C SER A 425 5.25 25.76 -3.46
N ASP A 426 6.23 25.37 -2.66
CA ASP A 426 6.82 26.27 -1.64
C ASP A 426 7.82 27.30 -2.23
N GLN A 427 7.69 27.65 -3.50
CA GLN A 427 8.67 28.44 -4.26
C GLN A 427 9.03 29.81 -3.63
N ASN A 428 8.21 30.35 -2.71
CA ASN A 428 8.40 31.72 -2.19
C ASN A 428 8.22 31.93 -0.68
N SER A 429 8.08 30.90 0.15
CA SER A 429 7.91 31.12 1.60
C SER A 429 8.51 29.98 2.42
N GLY A 430 9.75 30.15 2.88
CA GLY A 430 10.47 29.21 3.74
C GLY A 430 9.89 28.99 5.14
N ALA A 431 8.64 29.37 5.40
CA ALA A 431 8.00 29.32 6.71
C ALA A 431 6.66 28.57 6.75
N ASP A 432 6.10 28.17 5.59
CA ASP A 432 4.73 27.62 5.54
C ASP A 432 4.65 26.49 4.51
N GLN A 433 4.87 25.28 5.01
CA GLN A 433 5.17 24.05 4.29
C GLN A 433 3.95 23.11 4.23
N GLY A 434 3.87 22.25 3.21
CA GLY A 434 2.83 21.20 3.15
C GLY A 434 1.40 21.71 2.92
N ARG A 435 1.27 22.88 2.30
CA ARG A 435 -0.02 23.53 2.05
C ARG A 435 -0.77 22.92 0.87
N VAL A 436 -2.09 22.87 1.00
CA VAL A 436 -2.99 22.45 -0.07
C VAL A 436 -4.17 23.41 -0.20
N VAL A 437 -4.78 23.40 -1.39
CA VAL A 437 -6.10 23.99 -1.62
C VAL A 437 -7.08 22.86 -1.93
N LEU A 438 -8.24 22.92 -1.31
CA LEU A 438 -9.35 22.01 -1.59
C LEU A 438 -10.30 22.72 -2.56
N ARG A 439 -10.48 22.17 -3.76
CA ARG A 439 -11.28 22.78 -4.83
C ARG A 439 -12.51 21.95 -5.14
N THR A 440 -13.67 22.60 -5.17
CA THR A 440 -14.96 21.95 -5.47
C THR A 440 -14.99 21.40 -6.89
N ASN A 441 -15.61 20.23 -7.09
CA ASN A 441 -15.75 19.62 -8.40
C ASN A 441 -16.94 20.22 -9.16
N THR A 442 -16.73 21.32 -9.88
CA THR A 442 -17.76 21.92 -10.74
C THR A 442 -17.30 22.00 -12.20
N PRO A 443 -18.22 21.94 -13.18
CA PRO A 443 -17.87 21.99 -14.61
C PRO A 443 -17.05 23.21 -15.02
N ASP A 444 -17.21 24.34 -14.32
CA ASP A 444 -16.61 25.63 -14.66
C ASP A 444 -15.23 25.84 -13.99
N GLY A 445 -14.59 24.77 -13.52
CA GLY A 445 -13.22 24.82 -12.97
C GLY A 445 -13.13 24.90 -11.45
N GLY A 446 -14.25 24.86 -10.73
CA GLY A 446 -14.26 24.74 -9.26
C GLY A 446 -13.92 26.03 -8.51
N GLN A 447 -14.58 26.23 -7.37
CA GLN A 447 -14.21 27.24 -6.38
C GLN A 447 -13.35 26.60 -5.29
N SER A 448 -12.36 27.34 -4.80
CA SER A 448 -11.57 26.95 -3.62
C SER A 448 -12.45 26.96 -2.38
N LEU A 449 -12.12 26.15 -1.38
CA LEU A 449 -12.73 26.24 -0.06
C LEU A 449 -11.96 27.22 0.82
N SER A 450 -12.65 27.84 1.78
CA SER A 450 -12.02 28.67 2.81
C SER A 450 -12.73 28.52 4.15
N ALA A 451 -11.97 28.68 5.24
CA ALA A 451 -12.53 28.84 6.57
C ALA A 451 -12.95 30.30 6.78
N ARG A 452 -14.25 30.54 6.94
CA ARG A 452 -14.80 31.88 7.23
C ARG A 452 -14.39 32.34 8.64
N LYS A 453 -14.63 33.61 8.95
CA LYS A 453 -14.26 34.24 10.23
C LYS A 453 -14.73 33.48 11.49
N LEU A 454 -15.88 32.80 11.40
CA LEU A 454 -16.46 32.01 12.50
C LEU A 454 -16.13 30.50 12.41
N GLY A 455 -15.25 30.10 11.51
CA GLY A 455 -14.77 28.72 11.33
C GLY A 455 -15.50 27.91 10.27
N ALA A 456 -16.74 28.27 9.91
CA ALA A 456 -17.50 27.56 8.87
C ALA A 456 -16.69 27.44 7.56
N ILE A 457 -16.60 26.23 7.02
CA ILE A 457 -15.91 25.98 5.74
C ILE A 457 -16.94 26.12 4.62
N SER A 458 -16.60 26.89 3.58
CA SER A 458 -17.48 27.11 2.42
C SER A 458 -16.65 27.48 1.20
N SER A 459 -17.24 27.42 0.00
CA SER A 459 -16.60 27.92 -1.22
C SER A 459 -16.24 29.40 -1.07
N SER A 460 -15.03 29.77 -1.46
CA SER A 460 -14.57 31.14 -1.64
C SER A 460 -15.00 31.66 -3.02
N ASP A 461 -14.92 32.98 -3.20
CA ASP A 461 -15.14 33.60 -4.52
C ASP A 461 -13.87 33.58 -5.39
N HIS A 462 -12.80 32.92 -4.90
CA HIS A 462 -11.51 32.82 -5.57
C HIS A 462 -11.41 31.51 -6.34
N THR A 463 -11.05 31.63 -7.61
CA THR A 463 -10.58 30.51 -8.42
C THR A 463 -9.10 30.32 -8.16
N VAL A 464 -8.68 29.08 -7.90
CA VAL A 464 -7.26 28.73 -7.82
C VAL A 464 -6.95 27.74 -8.92
N SER A 465 -5.88 28.03 -9.64
CA SER A 465 -5.39 27.24 -10.76
C SER A 465 -3.88 27.03 -10.64
N GLU A 466 -3.30 26.27 -11.55
CA GLU A 466 -1.85 26.03 -11.59
C GLU A 466 -1.03 27.31 -11.74
N THR A 467 -1.61 28.38 -12.31
CA THR A 467 -0.94 29.64 -12.60
C THR A 467 -1.37 30.80 -11.69
N GLU A 468 -2.37 30.60 -10.84
CA GLU A 468 -2.90 31.64 -9.95
C GLU A 468 -2.70 31.24 -8.48
N PRO A 469 -2.02 32.06 -7.67
CA PRO A 469 -1.77 31.73 -6.27
C PRO A 469 -3.06 31.78 -5.45
N PRO A 470 -3.18 30.96 -4.39
CA PRO A 470 -4.35 30.98 -3.53
C PRO A 470 -4.42 32.23 -2.65
N ALA A 471 -5.64 32.60 -2.28
CA ALA A 471 -5.85 33.56 -1.20
C ALA A 471 -5.37 32.96 0.14
N PRO A 472 -4.84 33.77 1.08
CA PRO A 472 -4.36 33.26 2.37
C PRO A 472 -5.41 32.48 3.17
N GLY A 473 -6.70 32.80 2.99
CA GLY A 473 -7.82 32.14 3.65
C GLY A 473 -8.16 30.75 3.08
N ASP A 474 -7.71 30.44 1.87
CA ASP A 474 -8.12 29.28 1.07
C ASP A 474 -7.16 28.07 1.25
N VAL A 475 -6.16 28.26 2.10
CA VAL A 475 -5.09 27.29 2.36
C VAL A 475 -5.48 26.37 3.51
N PHE A 476 -5.19 25.08 3.33
CA PHE A 476 -5.30 24.04 4.34
C PHE A 476 -3.99 23.25 4.47
N ARG A 477 -3.89 22.48 5.54
CA ARG A 477 -2.87 21.45 5.75
C ARG A 477 -3.56 20.12 6.05
N LEU A 478 -3.12 19.06 5.38
CA LEU A 478 -3.60 17.70 5.61
C LEU A 478 -2.59 16.94 6.46
N LYS A 479 -2.96 16.63 7.70
CA LYS A 479 -2.09 15.92 8.65
C LYS A 479 -2.49 14.47 8.69
N LEU A 480 -1.60 13.55 8.30
CA LEU A 480 -1.80 12.11 8.41
C LEU A 480 -1.86 11.68 9.88
N ILE A 481 -2.95 11.02 10.29
CA ILE A 481 -3.25 10.72 11.70
C ILE A 481 -3.18 9.22 12.01
N ASN A 482 -3.78 8.39 11.17
CA ASN A 482 -3.83 6.94 11.43
C ASN A 482 -2.56 6.21 10.99
N ARG A 483 -1.42 6.89 10.84
CA ARG A 483 -0.12 6.29 10.50
C ARG A 483 0.96 6.75 11.48
N PRO A 484 0.93 6.25 12.72
CA PRO A 484 2.06 6.40 13.65
C PRO A 484 3.33 5.71 13.14
N SER A 485 3.21 4.81 12.17
CA SER A 485 4.32 4.23 11.44
C SER A 485 3.95 3.86 10.01
N LEU A 486 4.95 3.73 9.13
CA LEU A 486 4.81 3.43 7.71
C LEU A 486 5.89 2.47 7.20
N ALA A 487 5.57 1.79 6.10
CA ALA A 487 6.54 1.22 5.18
C ALA A 487 6.39 1.95 3.83
N PHE A 488 7.47 2.08 3.07
CA PHE A 488 7.42 2.71 1.75
C PHE A 488 7.86 1.72 0.69
N LEU A 489 7.00 1.50 -0.30
CA LEU A 489 7.28 0.66 -1.46
C LEU A 489 7.63 1.54 -2.67
N SER A 490 8.77 1.29 -3.30
CA SER A 490 9.15 1.99 -4.53
C SER A 490 8.36 1.49 -5.73
N MET A 491 7.77 2.41 -6.50
CA MET A 491 7.11 2.07 -7.76
C MET A 491 8.10 1.75 -8.90
N LEU A 492 9.39 2.06 -8.74
CA LEU A 492 10.44 1.71 -9.72
C LEU A 492 10.95 0.28 -9.50
N THR A 493 11.37 -0.03 -8.27
CA THR A 493 12.07 -1.28 -7.96
C THR A 493 11.12 -2.39 -7.49
N ASN A 494 9.90 -2.05 -7.05
CA ASN A 494 9.01 -2.91 -6.27
C ASN A 494 9.66 -3.44 -4.98
N GLY A 495 10.64 -2.72 -4.45
CA GLY A 495 11.25 -3.00 -3.15
C GLY A 495 10.89 -1.94 -2.12
N PHE A 496 10.90 -2.34 -0.85
CA PHE A 496 10.62 -1.46 0.27
C PHE A 496 11.86 -0.74 0.75
N ILE A 497 11.68 0.51 1.20
CA ILE A 497 12.73 1.25 1.87
C ILE A 497 13.15 0.51 3.14
N SER A 498 14.45 0.32 3.29
CA SER A 498 15.07 -0.34 4.44
C SER A 498 16.53 0.11 4.61
N ALA A 499 17.09 -0.17 5.78
CA ALA A 499 18.50 0.03 6.08
C ALA A 499 19.39 -0.78 5.12
N GLY A 500 20.20 -0.05 4.36
CA GLY A 500 21.21 -0.55 3.44
C GLY A 500 22.59 -0.66 4.09
N ARG A 501 23.63 -0.58 3.25
CA ARG A 501 25.03 -0.64 3.71
C ARG A 501 25.43 0.71 4.31
N GLN A 502 26.24 0.67 5.36
CA GLN A 502 26.77 1.89 6.01
C GLN A 502 25.66 2.88 6.42
N ASN A 503 24.50 2.37 6.87
CA ASN A 503 23.33 3.15 7.26
C ASN A 503 22.68 3.99 6.15
N THR A 504 23.07 3.86 4.89
CA THR A 504 22.30 4.42 3.77
C THR A 504 20.93 3.73 3.65
N LEU A 505 19.93 4.39 3.08
CA LEU A 505 18.67 3.75 2.73
C LEU A 505 18.75 3.04 1.36
N ASP A 506 18.10 1.87 1.26
CA ASP A 506 17.98 1.05 0.06
C ASP A 506 16.53 0.58 -0.14
N CYS A 507 16.13 0.39 -1.40
CA CYS A 507 14.82 -0.13 -1.79
C CYS A 507 14.92 -1.29 -2.79
N SER A 508 15.98 -2.09 -2.73
CA SER A 508 16.19 -3.22 -3.65
C SER A 508 15.58 -4.54 -3.17
N SER A 509 15.14 -4.58 -1.91
CA SER A 509 14.60 -5.75 -1.21
C SER A 509 13.08 -5.65 -1.06
N VAL A 510 12.38 -6.77 -1.00
CA VAL A 510 10.96 -6.79 -0.62
C VAL A 510 10.74 -6.97 0.89
N SER A 511 11.82 -7.08 1.67
CA SER A 511 11.75 -6.91 3.12
C SER A 511 11.56 -5.43 3.42
N PHE A 512 10.52 -5.10 4.17
CA PHE A 512 10.27 -3.73 4.60
C PHE A 512 10.94 -3.44 5.94
N GLU A 513 11.27 -2.17 6.11
CA GLU A 513 11.50 -1.59 7.43
C GLU A 513 10.29 -0.75 7.81
N ARG A 514 9.91 -0.83 9.08
CA ARG A 514 8.88 0.02 9.67
C ARG A 514 9.54 1.29 10.17
N PHE A 515 9.07 2.42 9.70
CA PHE A 515 9.48 3.73 10.16
C PHE A 515 8.38 4.33 11.03
N ASP A 516 8.67 4.63 12.29
CA ASP A 516 7.76 5.37 13.15
C ASP A 516 7.78 6.86 12.76
N LEU A 517 6.62 7.51 12.71
CA LEU A 517 6.44 8.88 12.24
C LEU A 517 6.23 9.83 13.41
N ARG A 518 6.95 10.95 13.40
CA ARG A 518 6.70 12.08 14.30
C ARG A 518 6.36 13.32 13.49
N LEU A 519 5.18 13.90 13.73
CA LEU A 519 4.81 15.20 13.17
C LEU A 519 5.55 16.31 13.95
N THR A 520 6.23 17.21 13.24
CA THR A 520 6.99 18.31 13.84
C THR A 520 6.15 19.60 13.95
N GLN A 521 6.66 20.59 14.67
CA GLN A 521 6.04 21.93 14.76
C GLN A 521 5.96 22.64 13.40
N ASN A 522 6.77 22.24 12.42
CA ASN A 522 6.80 22.81 11.07
C ASN A 522 5.79 22.13 10.11
N ASP A 523 4.91 21.28 10.65
CA ASP A 523 3.98 20.44 9.87
C ASP A 523 4.67 19.50 8.87
N THR A 524 5.88 19.08 9.20
CA THR A 524 6.64 18.05 8.47
C THR A 524 6.74 16.77 9.32
N TYR A 525 7.37 15.75 8.76
CA TYR A 525 7.54 14.45 9.36
C TYR A 525 9.01 14.11 9.57
N GLN A 526 9.32 13.57 10.74
CA GLN A 526 10.54 12.84 11.02
C GLN A 526 10.26 11.34 11.00
N LEU A 527 11.16 10.56 10.40
CA LEU A 527 11.01 9.12 10.20
C LEU A 527 12.07 8.34 10.97
N PHE A 528 11.62 7.49 11.89
CA PHE A 528 12.48 6.77 12.82
C PHE A 528 12.53 5.29 12.50
N ALA A 529 13.72 4.76 12.28
CA ALA A 529 13.99 3.33 12.25
C ALA A 529 14.35 2.83 13.66
N ARG A 530 13.85 1.64 14.02
CA ARG A 530 14.16 1.01 15.30
C ARG A 530 15.26 -0.04 15.15
N GLY A 531 16.40 0.18 15.79
CA GLY A 531 17.51 -0.77 15.83
C GLY A 531 17.23 -1.99 16.72
N LYS A 532 18.01 -3.06 16.53
CA LYS A 532 17.89 -4.32 17.29
C LYS A 532 18.04 -4.16 18.81
N GLY A 533 18.79 -3.15 19.26
CA GLY A 533 18.99 -2.83 20.68
C GLY A 533 17.91 -1.92 21.29
N GLY A 534 16.88 -1.56 20.52
CA GLY A 534 15.86 -0.59 20.93
C GLY A 534 16.22 0.87 20.70
N ASN A 535 17.46 1.16 20.29
CA ASN A 535 17.90 2.50 19.89
C ASN A 535 17.19 2.95 18.60
N TYR A 536 17.00 4.26 18.45
CA TYR A 536 16.40 4.84 17.25
C TYR A 536 17.45 5.44 16.32
N PHE A 537 17.13 5.40 15.03
CA PHE A 537 17.85 6.09 13.98
C PHE A 537 16.85 6.96 13.21
N LEU A 538 17.28 8.14 12.80
CA LEU A 538 16.46 9.11 12.10
C LEU A 538 16.89 9.21 10.64
N TRP A 539 15.95 9.35 9.73
CA TRP A 539 16.27 9.73 8.35
C TRP A 539 16.92 11.11 8.31
N LYS A 540 18.08 11.19 7.65
CA LYS A 540 18.78 12.46 7.42
C LYS A 540 19.26 12.55 5.98
N ALA A 541 18.83 13.59 5.30
CA ALA A 541 19.33 13.99 4.00
C ALA A 541 20.73 14.61 4.17
N ASP A 542 21.75 13.99 3.58
CA ASP A 542 23.13 14.46 3.67
C ASP A 542 23.55 15.20 2.39
N SER A 543 24.51 16.09 2.53
CA SER A 543 25.11 16.91 1.48
C SER A 543 25.66 16.12 0.28
N ASP A 544 25.87 14.81 0.41
CA ASP A 544 26.25 13.89 -0.66
C ASP A 544 25.08 13.48 -1.58
N GLY A 545 23.85 13.93 -1.27
CA GLY A 545 22.63 13.61 -2.01
C GLY A 545 21.99 12.27 -1.64
N LEU A 546 22.48 11.61 -0.59
CA LEU A 546 21.93 10.37 -0.03
C LEU A 546 21.08 10.66 1.20
N ILE A 547 20.31 9.64 1.61
CA ILE A 547 19.58 9.65 2.87
C ILE A 547 20.15 8.52 3.74
N HIS A 548 20.57 8.89 4.93
CA HIS A 548 21.18 7.99 5.91
C HIS A 548 20.29 7.84 7.15
N LEU A 549 20.49 6.73 7.85
CA LEU A 549 19.96 6.47 9.18
C LEU A 549 20.98 6.95 10.22
N GLU A 550 20.75 8.14 10.77
CA GLU A 550 21.60 8.73 11.80
C GLU A 550 21.13 8.28 13.20
N PRO A 551 22.01 7.71 14.05
CA PRO A 551 21.65 7.39 15.44
C PRO A 551 21.15 8.63 16.19
N THR A 552 20.04 8.49 16.92
CA THR A 552 19.45 9.59 17.68
C THR A 552 19.04 9.17 19.08
N GLN A 553 19.00 10.14 20.00
CA GLN A 553 18.44 9.98 21.34
C GLN A 553 16.96 10.38 21.40
N SER A 554 16.45 11.07 20.38
CA SER A 554 15.02 11.37 20.26
C SER A 554 14.22 10.11 19.96
N ILE A 555 12.99 10.09 20.47
CA ILE A 555 12.04 9.00 20.22
C ILE A 555 10.80 9.52 19.47
N PRO A 556 10.09 8.66 18.71
CA PRO A 556 8.89 9.05 17.97
C PRO A 556 7.81 9.69 18.84
N GLU A 557 7.72 9.28 20.11
CA GLU A 557 6.71 9.73 21.08
C GLU A 557 7.07 11.02 21.82
N ASP A 558 8.25 11.61 21.59
CA ASP A 558 8.59 12.89 22.21
C ASP A 558 7.56 13.95 21.81
N ASP A 559 7.10 14.72 22.79
CA ASP A 559 6.19 15.83 22.55
C ASP A 559 6.84 16.87 21.63
N PRO A 560 6.28 17.13 20.44
CA PRO A 560 6.84 18.08 19.51
C PRO A 560 6.94 19.50 20.09
N GLU A 561 6.10 19.89 21.07
CA GLU A 561 6.18 21.21 21.72
C GLU A 561 7.42 21.36 22.62
N ASN A 562 7.90 20.26 23.19
CA ASN A 562 9.03 20.21 24.12
C ASN A 562 10.33 19.69 23.46
N ALA A 563 10.24 19.13 22.26
CA ALA A 563 11.38 18.64 21.51
C ALA A 563 12.28 19.80 21.01
N PRO A 564 13.59 19.59 20.89
CA PRO A 564 14.48 20.55 20.23
C PRO A 564 13.99 20.83 18.81
N THR A 565 14.19 22.06 18.33
CA THR A 565 13.89 22.41 16.94
C THR A 565 14.62 21.43 16.01
N PRO A 566 13.89 20.72 15.14
CA PRO A 566 14.48 19.67 14.31
C PRO A 566 15.50 20.25 13.33
N GLU A 567 16.55 19.48 13.04
CA GLU A 567 17.47 19.82 11.96
C GLU A 567 16.71 19.74 10.63
N PRO A 568 16.80 20.76 9.76
CA PRO A 568 15.96 20.79 8.57
C PRO A 568 16.26 19.67 7.54
N SER A 569 17.45 19.05 7.61
CA SER A 569 17.83 17.86 6.84
C SER A 569 17.17 16.57 7.32
N THR A 570 16.50 16.59 8.46
CA THR A 570 15.79 15.45 9.05
C THR A 570 14.28 15.53 8.87
N GLU A 571 13.79 16.61 8.25
CA GLU A 571 12.38 16.89 8.06
C GLU A 571 11.93 16.59 6.62
N PHE A 572 10.81 15.88 6.51
CA PHE A 572 10.25 15.43 5.24
C PHE A 572 8.76 15.76 5.12
N GLN A 573 8.30 16.07 3.92
CA GLN A 573 6.88 16.28 3.62
C GLN A 573 6.34 15.14 2.76
N LEU A 574 5.07 14.80 2.96
CA LEU A 574 4.35 13.81 2.15
C LEU A 574 3.31 14.51 1.27
N TYR A 575 3.40 14.32 -0.05
CA TYR A 575 2.42 14.81 -1.01
C TYR A 575 1.58 13.66 -1.56
N PHE A 576 0.32 13.57 -1.14
CA PHE A 576 -0.59 12.50 -1.54
C PHE A 576 -0.91 12.58 -3.04
N LEU A 577 -0.67 11.50 -3.78
CA LEU A 577 -0.89 11.39 -5.23
C LEU A 577 -2.13 10.57 -5.62
N GLY A 578 -2.82 9.98 -4.64
CA GLY A 578 -3.90 9.03 -4.87
C GLY A 578 -3.42 7.59 -4.96
N GLN A 579 -4.34 6.64 -4.87
CA GLN A 579 -4.05 5.20 -4.85
C GLN A 579 -2.94 4.83 -3.85
N TYR A 580 -2.96 5.44 -2.66
CA TYR A 580 -2.00 5.15 -1.58
C TYR A 580 -0.55 5.47 -1.96
N ARG A 581 -0.35 6.40 -2.90
CA ARG A 581 0.95 6.85 -3.34
C ARG A 581 1.25 8.26 -2.90
N THR A 582 2.54 8.57 -2.84
CA THR A 582 3.05 9.86 -2.40
C THR A 582 4.37 10.21 -3.07
N LEU A 583 4.65 11.51 -3.04
CA LEU A 583 6.02 12.01 -3.12
C LEU A 583 6.51 12.26 -1.70
N ILE A 584 7.82 12.12 -1.50
CA ILE A 584 8.49 12.48 -0.26
C ILE A 584 9.44 13.63 -0.60
N ARG A 585 9.28 14.79 0.02
CA ARG A 585 10.12 15.97 -0.21
C ARG A 585 10.98 16.26 1.01
N VAL A 586 12.23 16.67 0.80
CA VAL A 586 13.12 17.17 1.86
C VAL A 586 12.78 18.63 2.19
N ALA A 587 12.43 18.93 3.44
CA ALA A 587 11.81 20.19 3.87
C ALA A 587 12.63 21.46 3.54
N ASN A 588 13.95 21.47 3.78
CA ASN A 588 14.77 22.69 3.66
C ASN A 588 15.62 22.74 2.40
N SER A 589 15.09 22.19 1.32
CA SER A 589 15.73 22.22 0.02
C SER A 589 15.14 23.33 -0.85
N HIS A 590 16.00 24.08 -1.54
CA HIS A 590 15.53 25.07 -2.51
C HIS A 590 14.86 24.35 -3.69
N GLY A 591 13.61 24.72 -3.97
CA GLY A 591 12.80 24.06 -4.99
C GLY A 591 12.19 22.74 -4.51
N LEU A 592 11.79 21.92 -5.47
CA LEU A 592 11.17 20.61 -5.23
C LEU A 592 12.26 19.54 -5.18
N CYS A 593 12.90 19.30 -4.03
CA CYS A 593 13.80 18.16 -3.90
C CYS A 593 13.07 16.91 -3.38
N LEU A 594 12.94 15.92 -4.25
CA LEU A 594 12.21 14.68 -3.98
C LEU A 594 13.16 13.54 -3.65
N VAL A 595 12.74 12.69 -2.72
CA VAL A 595 13.36 11.40 -2.48
C VAL A 595 13.04 10.47 -3.64
N LYS A 596 14.08 9.86 -4.22
CA LYS A 596 14.00 9.00 -5.39
C LYS A 596 14.75 7.68 -5.22
N ALA A 597 14.23 6.65 -5.86
CA ALA A 597 14.90 5.37 -6.02
C ALA A 597 15.86 5.40 -7.22
N GLY A 598 17.08 4.91 -7.02
CA GLY A 598 18.00 4.58 -8.09
C GLY A 598 17.70 3.20 -8.69
N PRO A 599 18.22 2.90 -9.89
CA PRO A 599 17.94 1.64 -10.58
C PRO A 599 18.42 0.40 -9.84
N LYS A 600 19.46 0.53 -8.98
CA LYS A 600 19.98 -0.58 -8.17
C LYS A 600 19.34 -0.63 -6.78
N GLY A 601 18.44 0.31 -6.48
CA GLY A 601 17.73 0.44 -5.21
C GLY A 601 18.31 1.50 -4.26
N GLU A 602 19.42 2.14 -4.61
CA GLU A 602 19.99 3.21 -3.79
C GLU A 602 19.01 4.38 -3.65
N ILE A 603 18.85 4.93 -2.45
CA ILE A 603 17.93 6.06 -2.23
C ILE A 603 18.71 7.37 -2.20
N LYS A 604 18.26 8.31 -3.01
CA LYS A 604 18.84 9.65 -3.16
C LYS A 604 17.76 10.70 -3.01
N TYR A 605 18.16 11.95 -2.87
CA TYR A 605 17.26 13.07 -3.11
C TYR A 605 17.90 14.05 -4.10
N GLU A 606 17.10 14.64 -4.97
CA GLU A 606 17.56 15.66 -5.91
C GLU A 606 16.45 16.63 -6.24
N GLN A 607 16.82 17.81 -6.74
CA GLN A 607 15.88 18.76 -7.29
C GLN A 607 15.22 18.16 -8.54
N ALA A 608 13.92 17.87 -8.43
CA ALA A 608 13.15 17.28 -9.51
C ALA A 608 12.68 18.39 -10.46
N ALA A 609 12.99 18.24 -11.76
CA ALA A 609 12.37 19.04 -12.82
C ALA A 609 10.96 18.52 -13.15
N ASP A 610 10.80 17.19 -13.16
CA ASP A 610 9.55 16.49 -13.44
C ASP A 610 9.34 15.34 -12.44
N ILE A 611 8.07 14.99 -12.19
CA ILE A 611 7.72 13.83 -11.37
C ILE A 611 7.81 12.56 -12.22
N GLN A 612 8.77 11.69 -11.90
CA GLN A 612 8.99 10.41 -12.55
C GLN A 612 8.63 9.23 -11.62
N VAL A 613 8.47 8.03 -12.19
CA VAL A 613 8.10 6.80 -11.44
C VAL A 613 9.01 6.50 -10.25
N ASN A 614 10.28 6.89 -10.34
CA ASN A 614 11.27 6.65 -9.29
C ASN A 614 11.14 7.59 -8.09
N CYS A 615 10.33 8.65 -8.18
CA CYS A 615 10.01 9.54 -7.06
C CYS A 615 8.68 9.16 -6.38
N ILE A 616 7.96 8.16 -6.90
CA ILE A 616 6.65 7.74 -6.41
C ILE A 616 6.80 6.56 -5.45
N TRP A 617 6.26 6.73 -4.25
CA TRP A 617 6.28 5.75 -3.17
C TRP A 617 4.86 5.36 -2.80
N GLU A 618 4.62 4.09 -2.49
CA GLU A 618 3.35 3.55 -1.99
C GLU A 618 3.45 3.26 -0.48
N PHE A 619 2.40 3.55 0.30
CA PHE A 619 2.38 3.38 1.77
C PHE A 619 0.98 3.11 2.37
#